data_AF-A0A529HTG1-F1
#
_entry.id   AF-A0A529HTG1-F1
#
_cell.length_a   1.000
_cell.length_b   1.000
_cell.length_c   1.000
_cell.angle_alpha   90.00
_cell.angle_beta   90.00
_cell.angle_gamma   90.00
#
_symmetry.space_group_name_H-M   'P 1'
#
loop_
_entity.id
_entity.type
_entity.pdbx_description
1 polymer ?
#
loop_
_entity_poly.entity_id
_entity_poly.type
_entity_poly.pdbx_seq_one_letter_code
_entity_poly.pdbx_strand_id
1 'polypeptide(L)'
;DAHSGENIRVEHWVVAERQGQTAALNMLGQREKYTAVPFFWSQHYDVPINYVGHAERWDEIAVEGDIAAKDCLLRFKRKGRTLAVASIFRDIESLKAELEMERQSAT
;
A
#
# COMPACT_ATOMS: atom_id res chain seq x y z
N ASP A 1 -5.84 -10.10 -2.75
CA ASP A 1 -5.67 -8.65 -2.87
C ASP A 1 -6.70 -8.11 -3.84
N ALA A 2 -7.56 -7.21 -3.40
CA ALA A 2 -8.60 -6.61 -4.23
C ALA A 2 -8.03 -5.68 -5.32
N HIS A 3 -6.77 -5.26 -5.18
CA HIS A 3 -6.12 -4.33 -6.10
C HIS A 3 -5.39 -5.06 -7.23
N SER A 4 -4.61 -6.11 -6.94
CA SER A 4 -3.93 -6.94 -7.95
C SER A 4 -4.75 -8.13 -8.46
N GLY A 5 -5.73 -8.61 -7.69
CA GLY A 5 -6.47 -9.86 -7.97
C GLY A 5 -5.73 -11.13 -7.51
N GLU A 6 -4.52 -11.00 -6.95
CA GLU A 6 -3.69 -12.14 -6.52
C GLU A 6 -3.97 -12.54 -5.06
N ASN A 7 -3.69 -13.80 -4.71
CA ASN A 7 -3.71 -14.24 -3.32
C ASN A 7 -2.39 -13.87 -2.65
N ILE A 8 -2.43 -12.98 -1.67
CA ILE A 8 -1.25 -12.46 -0.99
C ILE A 8 -1.32 -12.72 0.52
N ARG A 9 -0.15 -12.75 1.16
CA ARG A 9 -0.01 -12.82 2.61
C ARG A 9 0.85 -11.65 3.07
N VAL A 10 0.27 -10.75 3.86
CA VAL A 10 0.95 -9.54 4.35
C VAL A 10 1.28 -9.72 5.82
N GLU A 11 2.54 -9.49 6.17
CA GLU A 11 3.07 -9.66 7.52
C GLU A 11 3.25 -8.30 8.21
N HIS A 12 2.14 -7.65 8.57
CA HIS A 12 2.19 -6.36 9.27
C HIS A 12 1.04 -6.23 10.27
N TRP A 13 1.30 -5.58 11.41
CA TRP A 13 0.34 -5.51 12.51
C TRP A 13 -0.95 -4.77 12.15
N VAL A 14 -0.87 -3.70 11.35
CA VAL A 14 -2.07 -2.96 10.88
C VAL A 14 -2.96 -3.85 10.01
N VAL A 15 -2.37 -4.72 9.19
CA VAL A 15 -3.15 -5.67 8.39
C VAL A 15 -3.82 -6.70 9.27
N ALA A 16 -3.09 -7.24 10.26
CA ALA A 16 -3.66 -8.18 11.23
C ALA A 16 -4.83 -7.57 12.01
N GLU A 17 -4.67 -6.33 12.47
CA GLU A 17 -5.72 -5.56 13.16
C GLU A 17 -6.96 -5.37 12.27
N ARG A 18 -6.79 -4.80 11.07
CA ARG A 18 -7.91 -4.50 10.16
C ARG A 18 -8.63 -5.78 9.71
N GLN A 19 -7.90 -6.87 9.43
CA GLN A 19 -8.52 -8.16 9.14
C GLN A 19 -9.30 -8.71 10.34
N GLY A 20 -8.76 -8.57 11.55
CA GLY A 20 -9.47 -8.92 12.79
C GLY A 20 -10.77 -8.14 12.97
N GLN A 21 -10.76 -6.83 12.69
CA GLN A 21 -11.95 -5.98 12.72
C GLN A 21 -12.99 -6.44 11.69
N THR A 22 -12.61 -6.70 10.44
CA THR A 22 -13.53 -7.24 9.42
C THR A 22 -14.10 -8.59 9.83
N ALA A 23 -13.29 -9.48 10.40
CA ALA A 23 -13.75 -10.78 10.88
C ALA A 23 -14.80 -10.62 12.01
N ALA A 24 -14.56 -9.75 12.98
CA ALA A 24 -15.50 -9.46 14.07
C ALA A 24 -16.82 -8.89 13.54
N LEU A 25 -16.78 -7.91 12.63
CA LEU A 25 -17.98 -7.37 11.98
C LEU A 25 -18.79 -8.45 11.25
N ASN A 26 -18.10 -9.40 10.62
CA ASN A 26 -18.74 -10.51 9.92
C ASN A 26 -19.36 -11.54 10.85
N MET A 27 -18.75 -11.80 12.01
CA MET A 27 -19.37 -12.60 13.07
C MET A 27 -20.65 -11.94 13.62
N LEU A 28 -20.73 -10.61 13.56
CA LEU A 28 -21.92 -9.81 13.91
C LEU A 28 -22.93 -9.65 12.76
N GLY A 29 -22.68 -10.27 11.59
CA GLY A 29 -23.62 -10.32 10.47
C GLY A 29 -23.46 -9.20 9.42
N GLN A 30 -22.43 -8.35 9.51
CA GLN A 30 -22.25 -7.19 8.60
C GLN A 30 -21.82 -7.55 7.17
N ARG A 31 -21.29 -8.77 6.93
CA ARG A 31 -20.87 -9.28 5.60
C ARG A 31 -19.93 -8.35 4.82
N GLU A 32 -19.02 -7.69 5.54
CA GLU A 32 -17.97 -6.82 5.05
C GLU A 32 -16.89 -7.58 4.27
N LYS A 33 -16.46 -7.01 3.14
CA LYS A 33 -15.29 -7.47 2.38
C LYS A 33 -14.04 -6.75 2.87
N TYR A 34 -12.97 -7.50 3.12
CA TYR A 34 -11.66 -6.91 3.38
C TYR A 34 -11.03 -6.43 2.05
N THR A 35 -10.99 -5.11 1.86
CA THR A 35 -10.51 -4.46 0.62
C THR A 35 -9.50 -3.35 0.88
N ALA A 36 -8.97 -3.26 2.11
CA ALA A 36 -7.97 -2.27 2.46
C ALA A 36 -6.69 -2.49 1.64
N VAL A 37 -6.11 -1.39 1.15
CA VAL A 37 -4.80 -1.39 0.49
C VAL A 37 -3.74 -1.83 1.51
N PRO A 38 -2.86 -2.80 1.18
CA PRO A 38 -1.77 -3.16 2.06
C PRO A 38 -0.87 -1.96 2.34
N PHE A 39 -0.53 -1.76 3.61
CA PHE A 39 0.35 -0.69 4.04
C PHE A 39 1.27 -1.16 5.16
N PHE A 40 2.53 -0.71 5.12
CA PHE A 40 3.45 -0.78 6.24
C PHE A 40 4.39 0.42 6.24
N TRP A 41 5.08 0.59 7.36
CA TRP A 41 6.16 1.55 7.50
C TRP A 41 7.37 0.88 8.13
N SER A 42 8.55 1.42 7.86
CA SER A 42 9.78 1.12 8.58
C SER A 42 10.45 2.42 9.00
N GLN A 43 11.16 2.39 10.11
CA GLN A 43 11.98 3.51 10.57
C GLN A 43 13.44 3.06 10.62
N HIS A 44 14.27 3.69 9.80
CA HIS A 44 15.72 3.46 9.81
C HIS A 44 16.39 4.74 10.30
N TYR A 45 16.73 4.79 11.60
CA TYR A 45 17.24 6.00 12.25
C TYR A 45 16.30 7.19 12.11
N ASP A 46 16.72 8.24 11.40
CA ASP A 46 15.97 9.44 11.09
C ASP A 46 15.17 9.32 9.78
N VAL A 47 15.19 8.17 9.10
CA VAL A 47 14.56 7.97 7.80
C VAL A 47 13.27 7.15 7.93
N PRO A 48 12.09 7.78 7.82
CA PRO A 48 10.83 7.07 7.68
C PRO A 48 10.69 6.54 6.26
N ILE A 49 10.30 5.27 6.14
CA ILE A 49 9.99 4.65 4.85
C ILE A 49 8.56 4.13 4.93
N ASN A 50 7.66 4.75 4.18
CA ASN A 50 6.29 4.28 4.04
C ASN A 50 6.15 3.45 2.76
N TYR A 51 5.32 2.41 2.79
CA TYR A 51 5.03 1.58 1.64
C TYR A 51 3.53 1.30 1.55
N VAL A 52 2.93 1.64 0.41
CA VAL A 52 1.50 1.48 0.11
C VAL A 52 1.33 0.59 -1.11
N GLY A 53 0.39 -0.35 -1.05
CA GLY A 53 0.12 -1.32 -2.10
C GLY A 53 0.95 -2.59 -1.95
N HIS A 54 1.04 -3.36 -3.03
CA HIS A 54 1.82 -4.60 -3.06
C HIS A 54 2.36 -4.88 -4.46
N ALA A 55 3.69 -4.97 -4.58
CA ALA A 55 4.35 -5.28 -5.83
C ALA A 55 5.38 -6.41 -5.64
N GLU A 56 4.99 -7.65 -5.95
CA GLU A 56 5.93 -8.78 -6.01
C GLU A 56 6.79 -8.73 -7.28
N ARG A 57 6.20 -8.23 -8.39
CA ARG A 57 6.86 -8.09 -9.69
C ARG A 57 6.49 -6.76 -10.34
N TRP A 58 7.47 -6.08 -10.91
CA TRP A 58 7.32 -4.82 -11.63
C TRP A 58 8.24 -4.81 -12.87
N ASP A 59 7.90 -3.99 -13.86
CA ASP A 59 8.72 -3.77 -15.07
C ASP A 59 9.32 -2.37 -15.13
N GLU A 60 8.84 -1.45 -14.30
CA GLU A 60 9.32 -0.06 -14.20
C GLU A 60 9.29 0.42 -12.75
N ILE A 61 10.28 1.23 -12.37
CA ILE A 61 10.23 2.07 -11.18
C ILE A 61 10.32 3.52 -11.65
N ALA A 62 9.27 4.30 -11.38
CA ALA A 62 9.31 5.76 -11.58
C ALA A 62 9.71 6.44 -10.27
N VAL A 63 10.72 7.30 -10.34
CA VAL A 63 11.23 8.04 -9.18
C VAL A 63 10.81 9.50 -9.31
N GLU A 64 10.20 10.04 -8.26
CA GLU A 64 9.92 11.46 -8.09
C GLU A 64 10.72 11.96 -6.89
N GLY A 65 11.42 13.09 -7.02
CA GLY A 65 12.31 13.63 -5.98
C GLY A 65 13.74 13.08 -6.06
N ASP A 66 14.42 13.04 -4.91
CA ASP A 66 15.83 12.64 -4.79
C ASP A 66 16.04 11.68 -3.61
N ILE A 67 16.47 10.46 -3.95
CA ILE A 67 16.75 9.40 -2.99
C ILE A 67 17.93 9.77 -2.08
N ALA A 68 18.96 10.41 -2.61
CA ALA A 68 20.15 10.82 -1.83
C ALA A 68 19.80 11.93 -0.83
N ALA A 69 18.85 12.80 -1.19
CA ALA A 69 18.32 13.83 -0.30
C ALA A 69 17.30 13.28 0.72
N LYS A 70 16.98 11.98 0.70
CA LYS A 70 15.93 11.34 1.50
C LYS A 70 14.54 11.96 1.26
N ASP A 71 14.29 12.52 0.08
CA ASP A 71 13.03 13.18 -0.24
C ASP A 71 12.50 12.63 -1.57
N CYS A 72 11.82 11.49 -1.52
CA CYS A 72 11.48 10.76 -2.73
C CYS A 72 10.20 9.93 -2.63
N LEU A 73 9.61 9.68 -3.80
CA LEU A 73 8.51 8.75 -4.04
C LEU A 73 8.91 7.79 -5.16
N LEU A 74 8.81 6.49 -4.92
CA LEU A 74 9.12 5.44 -5.89
C LEU A 74 7.82 4.70 -6.21
N ARG A 75 7.40 4.73 -7.47
CA ARG A 75 6.23 3.98 -7.95
C ARG A 75 6.68 2.71 -8.65
N PHE A 76 6.29 1.56 -8.10
CA PHE A 76 6.48 0.26 -8.71
C PHE A 76 5.35 0.01 -9.70
N LYS A 77 5.67 -0.12 -10.98
CA LYS A 77 4.68 -0.28 -12.05
C LYS A 77 4.83 -1.59 -12.79
N ARG A 78 3.70 -2.09 -13.30
CA ARG A 78 3.65 -3.23 -14.21
C ARG A 78 2.66 -2.94 -15.32
N LYS A 79 3.10 -3.02 -16.59
CA LYS A 79 2.28 -2.70 -17.77
C LYS A 79 1.60 -1.32 -17.67
N GLY A 80 2.33 -0.33 -17.17
CA GLY A 80 1.84 1.05 -16.99
C GLY A 80 0.94 1.29 -15.77
N ARG A 81 0.57 0.25 -15.01
CA ARG A 81 -0.22 0.38 -13.78
C ARG A 81 0.68 0.43 -12.55
N THR A 82 0.46 1.40 -11.66
CA THR A 82 1.12 1.45 -10.34
C THR A 82 0.54 0.36 -9.43
N LEU A 83 1.40 -0.50 -8.90
CA LEU A 83 1.04 -1.59 -7.97
C LEU A 83 1.36 -1.27 -6.52
N ALA A 84 2.43 -0.51 -6.30
CA ALA A 84 2.85 -0.07 -4.99
C ALA A 84 3.64 1.25 -5.08
N VAL A 85 3.76 1.93 -3.96
CA VAL A 85 4.56 3.14 -3.81
C VAL A 85 5.37 3.06 -2.53
N ALA A 86 6.66 3.38 -2.59
CA ALA A 86 7.51 3.63 -1.43
C ALA A 86 7.82 5.12 -1.32
N SER A 87 7.86 5.67 -0.11
CA SER A 87 8.04 7.10 0.09
C SER A 87 8.93 7.40 1.28
N ILE A 88 9.76 8.44 1.18
CA ILE A 88 10.54 9.01 2.28
C ILE A 88 10.16 10.48 2.42
N PHE A 89 9.69 10.89 3.60
CA PHE A 89 9.22 12.24 3.94
C PHE A 89 8.14 12.82 2.99
N ARG A 90 7.36 11.95 2.35
CA ARG A 90 6.33 12.27 1.34
C ARG A 90 4.97 11.73 1.76
N ASP A 91 4.56 12.02 3.00
CA ASP A 91 3.37 11.42 3.62
C ASP A 91 2.07 11.73 2.86
N ILE A 92 1.92 12.96 2.35
CA ILE A 92 0.74 13.36 1.59
C ILE A 92 0.66 12.58 0.28
N GLU A 93 1.77 12.40 -0.41
CA GLU A 93 1.85 11.61 -1.64
C GLU A 93 1.58 10.13 -1.38
N SER A 94 2.06 9.60 -0.25
CA SER A 94 1.75 8.24 0.20
C SER A 94 0.23 8.05 0.39
N LEU A 95 -0.44 8.97 1.08
CA LEU A 95 -1.89 8.93 1.28
C LEU A 95 -2.68 9.10 -0.03
N LYS A 96 -2.22 9.96 -0.93
CA LYS A 96 -2.83 10.11 -2.26
C LYS A 96 -2.71 8.82 -3.07
N ALA A 97 -1.58 8.12 -2.99
CA ALA A 97 -1.40 6.84 -3.66
C ALA A 97 -2.34 5.76 -3.10
N GLU A 98 -2.55 5.70 -1.78
CA GLU A 98 -3.53 4.79 -1.16
C GLU A 98 -4.93 5.07 -1.70
N LEU A 99 -5.35 6.34 -1.69
CA LEU A 99 -6.66 6.75 -2.19
C LEU A 99 -6.86 6.45 -3.69
N GLU A 100 -5.81 6.60 -4.50
CA GLU A 100 -5.83 6.22 -5.92
C GLU A 100 -6.07 4.71 -6.09
N MET A 101 -5.40 3.87 -5.30
CA MET A 101 -5.56 2.41 -5.35
C MET A 101 -6.95 1.95 -4.89
N GLU A 102 -7.49 2.56 -3.82
CA GLU A 102 -8.85 2.28 -3.34
C GLU A 102 -9.90 2.59 -4.41
N ARG A 103 -9.78 3.74 -5.08
CA ARG A 103 -10.71 4.15 -6.14
C ARG A 103 -10.66 3.25 -7.38
N GLN A 104 -9.47 2.76 -7.74
CA GLN A 104 -9.31 1.85 -8.88
C GLN A 104 -9.97 0.49 -8.68
N SER A 105 -10.10 0.03 -7.42
CA SER A 105 -10.76 -1.24 -7.10
C SER A 105 -12.27 -1.13 -6.91
N ALA A 106 -12.80 0.08 -6.80
CA ALA A 106 -14.23 0.35 -6.65
C ALA A 106 -14.99 0.40 -7.99
N THR A 107 -14.28 0.32 -9.12
CA THR A 107 -14.82 0.36 -10.48
C THR A 107 -14.74 -1.02 -11.13
#